data_AF-A0A1I5YPQ3-F1
#
_entry.id   AF-A0A1I5YPQ3-F1
#
_cell.length_a   1.000
_cell.length_b   1.000
_cell.length_c   1.000
_cell.angle_alpha   90.00
_cell.angle_beta   90.00
_cell.angle_gamma   90.00
#
_symmetry.space_group_name_H-M   'P 1'
#
loop_
_entity.id
_entity.type
_entity.pdbx_description
1 polymer ?
#
loop_
_entity_poly.entity_id
_entity_poly.type
_entity_poly.pdbx_seq_one_letter_code
_entity_poly.pdbx_strand_id
1 'polypeptide(L)'
;MIWNLIESRKAGASARRMLWLAFWGERARGYATAVRMHIPEDEVVAAVRRGISLSDYIRAREAASHTETLEAHAAAGDLFEYTWQRGFGRAHRPAMDAAEEKPLSENDREEVEAAPDAGARETLREDRTRTPLEEKVFSEVPIEAVYEHQPH
;
A
#
# COMPACT_ATOMS: atom_id res chain seq x y z
N MET A 1 8.54 -16.43 -17.57
CA MET A 1 8.46 -15.00 -17.97
C MET A 1 7.98 -14.82 -19.42
N ILE A 2 8.62 -15.46 -20.41
CA ILE A 2 8.24 -15.34 -21.85
C ILE A 2 6.79 -15.81 -22.14
N TRP A 3 6.32 -16.86 -21.46
CA TRP A 3 4.95 -17.38 -21.67
C TRP A 3 3.84 -16.35 -21.35
N ASN A 4 4.00 -15.56 -20.29
CA ASN A 4 3.03 -14.53 -19.91
C ASN A 4 2.95 -13.37 -20.92
N LEU A 5 4.08 -13.06 -21.56
CA LEU A 5 4.12 -12.10 -22.67
C LEU A 5 3.32 -12.64 -23.86
N ILE A 6 3.53 -13.90 -24.26
CA ILE A 6 2.79 -14.50 -25.38
C ILE A 6 1.27 -14.49 -25.13
N GLU A 7 0.82 -14.87 -23.92
CA GLU A 7 -0.60 -14.81 -23.53
C GLU A 7 -1.14 -13.36 -23.58
N SER A 8 -0.38 -12.38 -23.09
CA SER A 8 -0.78 -10.96 -23.15
C SER A 8 -0.91 -10.45 -24.59
N ARG A 9 -0.07 -10.93 -25.52
CA ARG A 9 -0.14 -10.57 -26.95
C ARG A 9 -1.44 -11.08 -27.57
N LYS A 10 -1.80 -12.33 -27.27
CA LYS A 10 -3.03 -12.96 -27.76
C LYS A 10 -4.27 -12.25 -27.24
N ALA A 11 -4.19 -11.66 -26.06
CA ALA A 11 -5.23 -10.83 -25.47
C ALA A 11 -5.29 -9.38 -26.02
N GLY A 12 -4.47 -9.02 -27.02
CA GLY A 12 -4.52 -7.72 -27.69
C GLY A 12 -3.60 -6.64 -27.09
N ALA A 13 -2.67 -6.97 -26.19
CA ALA A 13 -1.79 -5.98 -25.60
C ALA A 13 -0.77 -5.40 -26.61
N SER A 14 -0.66 -4.06 -26.65
CA SER A 14 0.30 -3.35 -27.50
C SER A 14 1.75 -3.55 -27.04
N ALA A 15 2.74 -3.39 -27.94
CA ALA A 15 4.17 -3.59 -27.61
C ALA A 15 4.67 -2.69 -26.47
N ARG A 16 4.22 -1.42 -26.43
CA ARG A 16 4.50 -0.50 -25.32
C ARG A 16 3.97 -1.03 -23.99
N ARG A 17 2.81 -1.68 -24.04
CA ARG A 17 2.16 -2.30 -22.88
C ARG A 17 2.87 -3.57 -22.42
N MET A 18 3.40 -4.35 -23.35
CA MET A 18 4.24 -5.49 -23.05
C MET A 18 5.55 -5.08 -22.37
N LEU A 19 6.17 -3.98 -22.82
CA LEU A 19 7.35 -3.41 -22.17
C LEU A 19 7.04 -2.97 -20.74
N TRP A 20 5.90 -2.32 -20.56
CA TRP A 20 5.41 -1.90 -19.25
C TRP A 20 5.15 -3.08 -18.32
N LEU A 21 4.50 -4.16 -18.79
CA LEU A 21 4.26 -5.37 -17.99
C LEU A 21 5.55 -6.15 -17.70
N ALA A 22 6.50 -6.21 -18.64
CA ALA A 22 7.79 -6.84 -18.46
C ALA A 22 8.64 -6.12 -17.41
N PHE A 23 8.60 -4.78 -17.40
CA PHE A 23 9.24 -3.96 -16.36
C PHE A 23 8.65 -4.23 -14.97
N TRP A 24 7.39 -4.68 -14.87
CA TRP A 24 6.68 -4.93 -13.62
C TRP A 24 6.40 -6.43 -13.33
N GLY A 25 7.10 -7.37 -13.99
CA GLY A 25 7.19 -8.80 -13.64
C GLY A 25 5.89 -9.49 -13.24
N GLU A 26 5.63 -9.58 -11.92
CA GLU A 26 4.43 -10.20 -11.33
C GLU A 26 3.11 -9.59 -11.84
N ARG A 27 3.11 -8.30 -12.18
CA ARG A 27 1.92 -7.60 -12.68
C ARG A 27 1.47 -8.10 -14.06
N ALA A 28 2.33 -8.77 -14.83
CA ALA A 28 1.95 -9.36 -16.12
C ALA A 28 0.90 -10.48 -15.95
N ARG A 29 1.03 -11.31 -14.91
CA ARG A 29 0.07 -12.39 -14.64
C ARG A 29 -1.26 -11.81 -14.17
N GLY A 30 -1.22 -10.85 -13.25
CA GLY A 30 -2.42 -10.12 -12.81
C GLY A 30 -3.14 -9.47 -13.98
N TYR A 31 -2.43 -8.79 -14.88
CA TYR A 31 -3.03 -8.16 -16.05
C TYR A 31 -3.74 -9.17 -16.97
N ALA A 32 -3.10 -10.29 -17.30
CA ALA A 32 -3.71 -11.32 -18.14
C ALA A 32 -4.99 -11.90 -17.51
N THR A 33 -5.00 -12.09 -16.19
CA THR A 33 -6.20 -12.51 -15.46
C THR A 33 -7.30 -11.45 -15.51
N ALA A 34 -6.95 -10.16 -15.33
CA ALA A 34 -7.92 -9.07 -15.39
C ALA A 34 -8.59 -8.98 -16.77
N VAL A 35 -7.81 -9.11 -17.84
CA VAL A 35 -8.35 -9.12 -19.22
C VAL A 35 -9.29 -10.31 -19.45
N ARG A 36 -8.93 -11.51 -18.94
CA ARG A 36 -9.82 -12.69 -19.01
C ARG A 36 -11.13 -12.50 -18.26
N MET A 37 -11.13 -11.68 -17.21
CA MET A 37 -12.34 -11.33 -16.43
C MET A 37 -13.09 -10.12 -17.01
N HIS A 38 -12.70 -9.64 -18.19
CA HIS A 38 -13.31 -8.48 -18.84
C HIS A 38 -13.25 -7.20 -17.97
N ILE A 39 -12.25 -7.10 -17.09
CA ILE A 39 -12.02 -5.87 -16.33
C ILE A 39 -11.50 -4.79 -17.29
N PRO A 40 -12.10 -3.59 -17.29
CA PRO A 40 -11.63 -2.48 -18.11
C PRO A 40 -10.16 -2.16 -17.86
N GLU A 41 -9.47 -1.89 -18.95
CA GLU A 41 -8.03 -1.71 -18.94
C GLU A 41 -7.59 -0.46 -18.15
N ASP A 42 -8.39 0.60 -18.21
CA ASP A 42 -8.24 1.84 -17.47
C ASP A 42 -8.35 1.60 -15.96
N GLU A 43 -9.27 0.75 -15.52
CA GLU A 43 -9.40 0.35 -14.11
C GLU A 43 -8.13 -0.35 -13.61
N VAL A 44 -7.60 -1.30 -14.39
CA VAL A 44 -6.39 -2.06 -14.06
C VAL A 44 -5.19 -1.12 -13.95
N VAL A 45 -5.05 -0.18 -14.88
CA VAL A 45 -3.98 0.83 -14.85
C VAL A 45 -4.14 1.76 -13.64
N ALA A 46 -5.36 2.19 -13.32
CA ALA A 46 -5.63 3.03 -12.16
C ALA A 46 -5.27 2.33 -10.84
N ALA A 47 -5.60 1.04 -10.70
CA ALA A 47 -5.23 0.24 -9.54
C ALA A 47 -3.70 0.15 -9.38
N VAL A 48 -2.99 -0.15 -10.47
CA VAL A 48 -1.51 -0.23 -10.43
C VAL A 48 -0.87 1.12 -10.08
N ARG A 49 -1.41 2.23 -10.60
CA ARG A 49 -0.90 3.58 -10.29
C ARG A 49 -1.07 3.94 -8.81
N ARG A 50 -2.08 3.37 -8.14
CA ARG A 50 -2.30 3.49 -6.69
C ARG A 50 -1.49 2.50 -5.86
N GLY A 51 -0.62 1.72 -6.49
CA GLY A 51 0.20 0.70 -5.82
C GLY A 51 -0.57 -0.57 -5.45
N ILE A 52 -1.81 -0.73 -5.91
CA ILE A 52 -2.62 -1.90 -5.61
C ILE A 52 -2.06 -3.12 -6.35
N SER A 53 -1.89 -4.23 -5.63
CA SER A 53 -1.59 -5.52 -6.22
C SER A 53 -2.75 -5.96 -7.13
N LEU A 54 -2.43 -6.34 -8.37
CA LEU A 54 -3.46 -6.75 -9.34
C LEU A 54 -4.19 -8.01 -8.88
N SER A 55 -3.53 -8.91 -8.15
CA SER A 55 -4.16 -10.12 -7.60
C SER A 55 -5.26 -9.76 -6.61
N ASP A 56 -5.00 -8.80 -5.72
CA ASP A 56 -5.95 -8.36 -4.71
C ASP A 56 -7.05 -7.51 -5.32
N TYR A 57 -6.69 -6.65 -6.30
CA TYR A 57 -7.66 -5.89 -7.08
C TYR A 57 -8.65 -6.80 -7.82
N ILE A 58 -8.15 -7.86 -8.48
CA ILE A 58 -9.00 -8.82 -9.19
C ILE A 58 -9.94 -9.53 -8.21
N ARG A 59 -9.42 -10.03 -7.08
CA ARG A 59 -10.24 -10.65 -6.03
C ARG A 59 -11.30 -9.69 -5.50
N ALA A 60 -10.96 -8.43 -5.30
CA ALA A 60 -11.92 -7.42 -4.89
C ALA A 60 -13.02 -7.23 -5.95
N ARG A 61 -12.68 -7.25 -7.23
CA ARG A 61 -13.65 -7.09 -8.33
C ARG A 61 -14.62 -8.24 -8.48
N GLU A 62 -14.30 -9.42 -7.97
CA GLU A 62 -15.26 -10.54 -7.90
C GLU A 62 -16.43 -10.24 -6.95
N ALA A 63 -16.21 -9.39 -5.94
CA ALA A 63 -17.19 -9.15 -4.88
C ALA A 63 -17.63 -7.69 -4.72
N ALA A 64 -16.88 -6.72 -5.27
CA ALA A 64 -17.11 -5.28 -5.12
C ALA A 64 -16.86 -4.52 -6.44
N SER A 65 -17.45 -3.35 -6.57
CA SER A 65 -17.23 -2.43 -7.69
C SER A 65 -15.82 -1.82 -7.67
N HIS A 66 -15.42 -1.22 -8.80
CA HIS A 66 -14.15 -0.48 -8.91
C HIS A 66 -14.04 0.60 -7.83
N THR A 67 -15.07 1.44 -7.70
CA THR A 67 -15.09 2.55 -6.73
C THR A 67 -14.97 2.06 -5.30
N GLU A 68 -15.77 1.06 -4.90
CA GLU A 68 -15.70 0.48 -3.55
C GLU A 68 -14.31 -0.10 -3.26
N THR A 69 -13.68 -0.74 -4.25
CA THR A 69 -12.33 -1.31 -4.09
C THR A 69 -11.29 -0.20 -3.88
N LEU A 70 -11.40 0.90 -4.60
CA LEU A 70 -10.49 2.03 -4.43
C LEU A 70 -10.67 2.75 -3.09
N GLU A 71 -11.92 2.90 -2.65
CA GLU A 71 -12.25 3.47 -1.34
C GLU A 71 -11.69 2.61 -0.21
N ALA A 72 -11.88 1.29 -0.29
CA ALA A 72 -11.31 0.35 0.68
C ALA A 72 -9.78 0.42 0.73
N HIS A 73 -9.11 0.47 -0.43
CA HIS A 73 -7.65 0.62 -0.49
C HIS A 73 -7.18 1.95 0.10
N ALA A 74 -7.92 3.03 -0.14
CA ALA A 74 -7.59 4.35 0.39
C ALA A 74 -7.72 4.42 1.92
N ALA A 75 -8.66 3.66 2.50
CA ALA A 75 -8.89 3.62 3.95
C ALA A 75 -7.93 2.65 4.66
N ALA A 76 -7.82 1.40 4.19
CA ALA A 76 -7.08 0.35 4.88
C ALA A 76 -5.61 0.20 4.42
N GLY A 77 -5.27 0.72 3.24
CA GLY A 77 -3.95 0.57 2.61
C GLY A 77 -3.66 -0.82 2.04
N ASP A 78 -4.32 -1.86 2.55
CA ASP A 78 -4.34 -3.22 2.01
C ASP A 78 -5.79 -3.68 1.78
N LEU A 79 -6.00 -4.45 0.71
CA LEU A 79 -7.29 -4.99 0.32
C LEU A 79 -7.53 -6.41 0.84
N PHE A 80 -6.54 -7.07 1.44
CA PHE A 80 -6.68 -8.46 1.88
C PHE A 80 -7.90 -8.66 2.80
N GLU A 81 -7.98 -7.92 3.90
CA GLU A 81 -9.09 -8.05 4.86
C GLU A 81 -10.43 -7.63 4.23
N TYR A 82 -10.44 -6.54 3.45
CA TYR A 82 -11.63 -6.09 2.75
C TYR A 82 -12.18 -7.16 1.80
N THR A 83 -11.32 -7.76 0.96
CA THR A 83 -11.72 -8.82 0.02
C THR A 83 -12.16 -10.08 0.73
N TRP A 84 -11.53 -10.42 1.86
CA TRP A 84 -11.93 -11.52 2.72
C TRP A 84 -13.36 -11.33 3.23
N GLN A 85 -13.66 -10.18 3.83
CA GLN A 85 -15.00 -9.85 4.34
C GLN A 85 -16.08 -9.85 3.24
N ARG A 86 -15.76 -9.30 2.05
CA ARG A 86 -16.66 -9.34 0.89
C ARG A 86 -16.89 -10.76 0.39
N GLY A 87 -15.89 -11.65 0.47
CA GLY A 87 -16.00 -13.07 0.17
C GLY A 87 -17.00 -13.82 1.05
N PHE A 88 -17.19 -13.36 2.31
CA PHE A 88 -18.25 -13.87 3.20
C PHE A 88 -19.62 -13.22 2.99
N GLY A 89 -19.77 -12.38 1.97
CA GLY A 89 -21.03 -11.69 1.67
C GLY A 89 -21.33 -10.51 2.59
N ARG A 90 -20.34 -9.98 3.31
CA ARG A 90 -20.54 -8.73 4.06
C ARG A 90 -20.78 -7.57 3.10
N ALA A 91 -21.64 -6.64 3.52
CA ALA A 91 -21.84 -5.40 2.81
C ALA A 91 -20.56 -4.54 2.82
N HIS A 92 -20.50 -3.54 1.94
CA HIS A 92 -19.35 -2.65 1.79
C HIS A 92 -18.91 -1.97 3.09
N ARG A 93 -19.86 -1.31 3.78
CA ARG A 93 -19.57 -0.52 4.99
C ARG A 93 -18.99 -1.39 6.12
N PRO A 94 -19.62 -2.51 6.52
CA PRO A 94 -19.05 -3.36 7.56
C PRO A 94 -17.72 -4.02 7.16
N ALA A 95 -17.51 -4.29 5.86
CA ALA A 95 -16.23 -4.81 5.38
C ALA A 95 -15.11 -3.76 5.44
N MET A 96 -15.44 -2.48 5.22
CA MET A 96 -14.52 -1.36 5.40
C MET A 96 -14.18 -1.13 6.86
N ASP A 97 -15.18 -1.09 7.74
CA ASP A 97 -14.96 -0.89 9.18
C ASP A 97 -14.00 -1.97 9.72
N ALA A 98 -14.18 -3.23 9.30
CA ALA A 98 -13.29 -4.34 9.66
C ALA A 98 -11.88 -4.24 9.06
N ALA A 99 -11.73 -3.66 7.87
CA ALA A 99 -10.43 -3.48 7.23
C ALA A 99 -9.66 -2.27 7.82
N GLU A 100 -10.39 -1.25 8.28
CA GLU A 100 -9.83 -0.08 8.98
C GLU A 100 -9.44 -0.42 10.43
N GLU A 101 -10.16 -1.35 11.06
CA GLU A 101 -9.81 -1.99 12.33
C GLU A 101 -8.61 -2.94 12.13
N LYS A 102 -7.51 -2.39 11.58
CA LYS A 102 -6.20 -2.99 11.57
C LYS A 102 -5.95 -3.46 13.00
N PRO A 103 -5.68 -4.76 13.25
CA PRO A 103 -5.37 -5.19 14.59
C PRO A 103 -4.21 -4.32 15.03
N LEU A 104 -4.42 -3.52 16.09
CA LEU A 104 -3.34 -2.91 16.86
C LEU A 104 -2.29 -4.00 16.95
N SER A 105 -1.11 -3.74 16.36
CA SER A 105 -0.12 -4.78 16.23
C SER A 105 0.08 -5.38 17.61
N GLU A 106 0.20 -6.71 17.76
CA GLU A 106 0.41 -7.30 19.09
C GLU A 106 1.62 -6.66 19.80
N ASN A 107 2.57 -6.08 19.03
CA ASN A 107 3.65 -5.24 19.53
C ASN A 107 3.20 -3.97 20.27
N ASP A 108 2.11 -3.31 19.87
CA ASP A 108 1.55 -2.15 20.59
C ASP A 108 0.77 -2.58 21.85
N ARG A 109 0.39 -3.86 21.93
CA ARG A 109 -0.34 -4.43 23.07
C ARG A 109 0.61 -4.87 24.20
N GLU A 110 1.83 -5.30 23.86
CA GLU A 110 2.86 -5.68 24.84
C GLU A 110 3.47 -4.49 25.59
N GLU A 111 3.39 -3.26 25.07
CA GLU A 111 3.89 -2.06 25.78
C GLU A 111 2.94 -1.56 26.88
N VAL A 112 1.68 -2.03 26.92
CA VAL A 112 0.68 -1.63 27.93
C VAL A 112 0.65 -2.59 29.14
N GLU A 113 1.13 -3.83 29.01
CA GLU A 113 1.27 -4.79 30.14
C GLU A 113 2.66 -4.76 30.81
N ALA A 114 3.59 -3.95 30.31
CA ALA A 114 4.91 -3.74 30.93
C ALA A 114 4.99 -2.49 31.82
N ALA A 115 3.88 -2.04 32.39
CA ALA A 115 3.90 -1.15 33.56
C ALA A 115 3.84 -2.02 34.83
N PRO A 116 4.99 -2.48 35.38
CA PRO A 116 5.00 -3.05 36.71
C PRO A 116 4.49 -1.98 37.67
N ASP A 117 3.60 -2.42 38.55
CA ASP A 117 3.25 -1.84 39.83
C ASP A 117 4.45 -1.12 40.49
N ALA A 118 4.65 0.14 40.13
CA ALA A 118 5.60 1.03 40.77
C ALA A 118 4.86 1.89 41.80
N GLY A 119 4.02 1.23 42.59
CA GLY A 119 3.62 1.73 43.90
C GLY A 119 4.84 1.73 44.84
N ALA A 120 5.23 2.95 45.22
CA ALA A 120 6.06 3.28 46.37
C ALA A 120 7.58 3.08 46.25
N ARG A 121 8.27 4.15 45.85
CA ARG A 121 9.20 4.82 46.79
C ARG A 121 9.45 6.28 46.43
N GLU A 122 8.76 7.10 47.21
CA GLU A 122 9.03 8.51 47.45
C GLU A 122 10.45 8.71 48.00
N THR A 123 10.99 9.90 47.75
CA THR A 123 12.28 10.48 48.20
C THR A 123 13.52 10.11 47.39
N LEU A 124 13.91 10.97 46.45
CA LEU A 124 14.93 11.97 46.73
C LEU A 124 14.95 13.07 45.66
N ARG A 125 14.88 14.29 46.17
CA ARG A 125 15.12 15.56 45.50
C ARG A 125 16.64 15.75 45.43
N GLU A 126 17.22 15.79 44.24
CA GLU A 126 18.52 16.41 43.96
C GLU A 126 18.61 16.58 42.43
N ASP A 127 18.33 17.78 41.95
CA ASP A 127 19.23 18.92 41.80
C ASP A 127 19.94 18.91 40.45
N ARG A 128 19.95 20.12 39.92
CA ARG A 128 20.44 20.62 38.64
C ARG A 128 21.76 19.97 38.20
N THR A 129 21.84 19.60 36.94
CA THR A 129 22.61 20.39 35.96
C THR A 129 22.17 20.05 34.54
N ARG A 130 21.58 21.06 33.89
CA ARG A 130 21.22 21.09 32.48
C ARG A 130 22.50 21.38 31.70
N THR A 131 23.10 20.38 31.05
CA THR A 131 24.15 20.58 30.04
C THR A 131 23.49 20.80 28.67
N PRO A 132 23.76 21.91 27.98
CA PRO A 132 23.28 22.13 26.62
C PRO A 132 24.19 21.38 25.64
N LEU A 133 23.76 20.20 25.18
CA LEU A 133 24.41 19.55 24.06
C LEU A 133 23.78 20.06 22.76
N GLU A 134 24.46 21.08 22.23
CA GLU A 134 24.83 21.19 20.82
C GLU A 134 23.72 20.91 19.79
N GLU A 135 23.00 21.99 19.51
CA GLU A 135 22.33 22.30 18.27
C GLU A 135 23.28 22.07 17.07
N LYS A 136 23.28 20.85 16.53
CA LYS A 136 23.89 20.58 15.23
C LYS A 136 23.02 21.19 14.14
N VAL A 137 23.45 22.37 13.74
CA VAL A 137 23.20 23.04 12.46
C VAL A 137 23.28 22.00 11.34
N PHE A 138 22.13 21.51 10.88
CA PHE A 138 22.02 20.88 9.59
C PHE A 138 22.03 22.00 8.56
N SER A 139 23.20 22.20 7.96
CA SER A 139 23.43 23.06 6.81
C SER A 139 22.41 22.76 5.72
N GLU A 140 21.62 23.76 5.38
CA GLU A 140 20.84 23.82 4.16
C GLU A 140 21.77 23.59 2.97
N VAL A 141 21.55 22.51 2.24
CA VAL A 141 22.19 22.31 0.93
C VAL A 141 21.33 23.06 -0.08
N PRO A 142 21.84 24.13 -0.73
CA PRO A 142 21.11 24.77 -1.81
C PRO A 142 21.00 23.80 -2.99
N ILE A 143 19.77 23.46 -3.35
CA ILE A 143 19.45 22.76 -4.60
C ILE A 143 19.47 23.81 -5.71
N GLU A 144 20.67 24.20 -6.13
CA GLU A 144 20.84 24.91 -7.40
C GLU A 144 21.18 23.90 -8.51
N ALA A 145 20.41 24.02 -9.59
CA ALA A 145 20.81 23.75 -10.97
C ALA A 145 21.13 22.30 -11.37
N VAL A 146 20.09 21.58 -11.83
CA VAL A 146 20.22 20.82 -13.09
C VAL A 146 19.00 21.11 -13.96
N TYR A 147 19.01 22.29 -14.59
CA TYR A 147 18.22 22.58 -15.78
C TYR A 147 19.08 22.31 -17.03
N GLU A 148 18.39 21.87 -18.08
CA GLU A 148 18.78 21.94 -19.50
C GLU A 148 19.81 20.94 -20.05
N HIS A 149 19.31 19.93 -20.78
CA HIS A 149 19.59 19.77 -22.21
C HIS A 149 18.65 18.71 -22.84
N GLN A 150 17.63 19.15 -23.57
CA GLN A 150 17.03 18.35 -24.63
C GLN A 150 17.19 19.12 -25.96
N PRO A 151 17.96 18.60 -26.92
CA PRO A 151 17.97 19.15 -28.27
C PRO A 151 16.70 18.75 -29.02
N HIS A 152 16.20 19.72 -29.80
CA HIS A 152 15.11 19.60 -30.77
C HIS A 152 15.40 18.58 -31.88
#